data_AF-A0A3A6E9B9-F1
#
_entry.id   AF-A0A3A6E9B9-F1
#
_cell.length_a   1.000
_cell.length_b   1.000
_cell.length_c   1.000
_cell.angle_alpha   90.00
_cell.angle_beta   90.00
_cell.angle_gamma   90.00
#
_symmetry.space_group_name_H-M   'P 1'
#
loop_
_entity.id
_entity.type
_entity.pdbx_description
1 polymer ?
#
loop_
_entity_poly.entity_id
_entity_poly.type
_entity_poly.pdbx_seq_one_letter_code
_entity_poly.pdbx_strand_id
1 'polypeptide(L)' 'MKTVVLYNIISFIIIVALIFVLRIVSKSNLRQNQQLVIKVIATILIVYVIAFVLFIDAIAFGIIGPVPN' A
#
# COMPACT_ATOMS: atom_id res chain seq x y z
N MET A 1 13.07 5.54 -15.88
CA MET A 1 12.56 6.76 -15.20
C MET A 1 11.05 6.91 -15.32
N LYS A 2 10.44 6.98 -16.53
CA LYS A 2 8.98 7.17 -16.68
C LYS A 2 8.12 6.08 -16.02
N THR A 3 8.56 4.82 -16.06
CA THR A 3 7.88 3.68 -15.43
C THR A 3 7.90 3.73 -13.91
N VAL A 4 9.06 4.05 -13.31
CA VAL A 4 9.21 4.17 -11.85
C VAL A 4 8.32 5.31 -11.30
N VAL A 5 8.29 6.45 -12.00
CA VAL A 5 7.41 7.58 -11.65
C VAL A 5 5.93 7.17 -11.72
N LEU A 6 5.54 6.39 -12.74
CA LEU A 6 4.16 5.89 -12.86
C LEU A 6 3.77 5.00 -11.68
N TYR A 7 4.64 4.06 -11.28
CA TYR A 7 4.41 3.19 -10.13
C TYR A 7 4.29 3.98 -8.82
N ASN A 8 5.13 4.99 -8.62
CA ASN A 8 5.05 5.85 -7.43
C ASN A 8 3.74 6.66 -7.38
N ILE A 9 3.28 7.20 -8.52
CA ILE A 9 1.99 7.90 -8.60
C ILE A 9 0.83 6.95 -8.29
N ILE A 10 0.80 5.77 -8.90
CA ILE A 10 -0.25 4.77 -8.67
C ILE A 10 -0.26 4.32 -7.20
N SER A 11 0.92 4.05 -6.63
CA SER A 11 1.07 3.68 -5.23
C SER A 11 0.52 4.76 -4.29
N PHE A 12 0.84 6.03 -4.56
CA PHE A 12 0.33 7.15 -3.79
C PHE A 12 -1.20 7.20 -3.80
N ILE A 13 -1.83 7.00 -4.96
CA ILE A 13 -3.29 6.93 -5.10
C ILE A 13 -3.87 5.76 -4.26
N ILE A 14 -3.24 4.59 -4.29
CA ILE A 14 -3.66 3.42 -3.50
C ILE A 14 -3.57 3.70 -2.00
N ILE A 15 -2.49 4.32 -1.53
CA ILE A 15 -2.32 4.68 -0.10
C ILE A 15 -3.42 5.66 0.34
N VAL A 16 -3.69 6.69 -0.45
CA VAL A 16 -4.76 7.67 -0.15
C VAL A 16 -6.13 6.98 -0.09
N ALA A 17 -6.42 6.08 -1.04
CA ALA A 17 -7.65 5.30 -1.04
C ALA A 17 -7.78 4.40 0.21
N LEU A 18 -6.70 3.75 0.63
CA LEU A 18 -6.68 2.90 1.84
C LEU A 18 -6.92 3.71 3.12
N ILE A 19 -6.34 4.90 3.23
CA ILE A 19 -6.60 5.83 4.35
C ILE A 19 -8.08 6.26 4.35
N PHE A 20 -8.65 6.51 3.18
CA PHE A 20 -10.07 6.87 3.06
C PHE A 20 -10.99 5.74 3.52
N VAL A 21 -10.70 4.50 3.12
CA VAL A 21 -11.41 3.30 3.59
C VAL A 21 -11.32 3.18 5.11
N LEU A 22 -10.12 3.35 5.70
CA LEU A 22 -9.95 3.35 7.15
C LEU A 22 -10.80 4.41 7.86
N ARG A 23 -10.89 5.61 7.27
CA ARG A 23 -11.69 6.72 7.81
C ARG A 23 -13.19 6.41 7.75
N ILE A 24 -13.67 5.84 6.64
CA ILE A 24 -15.07 5.40 6.49
C ILE A 24 -15.39 4.32 7.52
N VAL A 25 -14.56 3.28 7.60
CA VAL A 25 -14.75 2.16 8.53
C VAL A 25 -14.81 2.66 9.97
N SER A 26 -13.95 3.61 10.34
CA SER A 26 -13.95 4.17 11.70
C SER A 26 -15.16 5.06 12.03
N LYS A 27 -15.88 5.58 11.02
CA LYS A 27 -17.14 6.34 11.18
C LYS A 27 -18.40 5.49 10.98
N SER A 28 -18.26 4.28 10.45
CA SER A 28 -19.39 3.39 10.16
C SER A 28 -19.99 2.77 11.44
N ASN A 29 -21.29 2.43 11.41
CA ASN A 29 -21.98 1.71 12.50
C ASN A 29 -21.69 0.19 12.51
N LEU A 30 -20.50 -0.23 12.08
CA LEU A 30 -20.09 -1.64 12.11
C LEU A 30 -19.82 -2.10 13.54
N ARG A 31 -19.99 -3.41 13.81
CA ARG A 31 -19.61 -3.97 15.11
C ARG A 31 -18.12 -3.73 15.36
N GLN A 32 -17.76 -3.44 16.60
CA GLN A 32 -16.39 -3.10 17.01
C GLN A 32 -15.37 -4.14 16.53
N ASN A 33 -15.73 -5.42 16.60
CA ASN A 33 -14.90 -6.54 16.15
C ASN A 33 -14.68 -6.52 14.63
N GLN A 34 -15.70 -6.15 13.85
CA GLN A 34 -15.58 -6.03 12.39
C GLN A 34 -14.72 -4.82 12.01
N GLN A 35 -14.87 -3.69 12.71
CA GLN A 35 -14.01 -2.53 12.51
C GLN A 35 -12.54 -2.85 12.80
N LEU A 36 -12.27 -3.60 13.88
CA LEU A 36 -10.92 -4.06 14.21
C LEU A 36 -10.34 -4.95 13.11
N VAL A 37 -11.09 -5.94 12.64
CA VAL A 37 -10.64 -6.83 11.54
C VAL A 37 -10.33 -6.02 10.28
N ILE A 38 -11.21 -5.11 9.87
CA ILE A 38 -10.99 -4.29 8.68
C ILE A 38 -9.80 -3.34 8.86
N LYS A 39 -9.64 -2.74 10.05
CA LYS A 39 -8.46 -1.91 10.37
C LYS A 39 -7.16 -2.70 10.26
N VAL A 40 -7.14 -3.94 10.77
CA VAL A 40 -5.97 -4.82 10.67
C VAL A 40 -5.66 -5.18 9.22
N ILE A 41 -6.66 -5.61 8.45
CA ILE A 41 -6.49 -5.95 7.03
C ILE A 41 -5.99 -4.74 6.24
N ALA A 42 -6.60 -3.57 6.43
CA ALA A 42 -6.17 -2.35 5.76
C ALA A 42 -4.73 -1.94 6.16
N THR A 43 -4.36 -2.08 7.43
CA THR A 43 -2.99 -1.82 7.90
C THR A 43 -1.97 -2.77 7.24
N ILE A 44 -2.27 -4.07 7.20
CA ILE A 44 -1.41 -5.06 6.53
C ILE A 44 -1.25 -4.71 5.05
N LEU A 45 -2.35 -4.33 4.39
CA LEU A 45 -2.33 -3.96 2.99
C LEU A 45 -1.49 -2.69 2.73
N ILE A 46 -1.58 -1.69 3.61
CA ILE A 46 -0.72 -0.48 3.54
C ILE A 46 0.76 -0.86 3.67
N VAL A 47 1.11 -1.67 4.67
CA VAL A 47 2.50 -2.12 4.88
C VAL A 47 3.01 -2.86 3.65
N TYR A 48 2.19 -3.74 3.06
CA TYR A 48 2.54 -4.48 1.87
C TYR A 48 2.78 -3.57 0.66
N VAL A 49 1.91 -2.58 0.43
CA VAL A 49 2.07 -1.62 -0.67
C VAL A 49 3.36 -0.82 -0.51
N ILE A 50 3.65 -0.33 0.72
CA ILE A 50 4.89 0.42 1.00
C ILE A 50 6.12 -0.47 0.74
N ALA A 51 6.14 -1.71 1.26
CA ALA A 51 7.24 -2.63 1.06
C ALA A 51 7.46 -2.96 -0.43
N PHE A 52 6.38 -3.16 -1.19
CA PHE A 52 6.46 -3.42 -2.62
C PHE A 52 7.04 -2.23 -3.40
N VAL A 53 6.64 -1.01 -3.07
CA VAL A 53 7.16 0.21 -3.71
C VAL A 53 8.65 0.37 -3.44
N LEU A 54 9.06 0.20 -2.19
CA LEU A 54 10.47 0.26 -1.80
C LEU A 54 11.31 -0.82 -2.52
N PHE A 55 10.75 -2.02 -2.71
CA PHE A 55 11.40 -3.09 -3.45
C PHE A 55 11.62 -2.74 -4.93
N ILE A 56 10.59 -2.20 -5.60
CA ILE A 56 10.71 -1.76 -7.01
C ILE A 56 11.69 -0.59 -7.14
N ASP A 57 11.68 0.36 -6.21
CA ASP A 57 12.65 1.47 -6.19
C ASP A 57 14.07 0.94 -5.99
N ALA A 58 14.28 -0.01 -5.08
CA ALA A 58 15.60 -0.61 -4.85
C ALA A 58 16.13 -1.35 -6.10
N ILE A 59 15.26 -1.99 -6.89
CA ILE A 59 15.63 -2.55 -8.20
C ILE A 59 15.97 -1.44 -9.19
N ALA A 60 15.16 -0.38 -9.25
CA ALA A 60 15.37 0.73 -10.17
C ALA A 60 16.67 1.51 -9.88
N PHE A 61 17.06 1.64 -8.62
CA PHE A 61 18.33 2.23 -8.20
C PHE A 61 19.53 1.27 -8.32
N GLY A 62 19.31 0.02 -8.73
CA GLY A 62 20.36 -0.98 -8.91
C GLY A 62 20.93 -1.55 -7.60
N ILE A 63 20.24 -1.34 -6.47
CA ILE A 63 20.60 -1.90 -5.16
C ILE A 63 20.29 -3.40 -5.13
N ILE A 64 19.21 -3.81 -5.79
CA ILE A 64 18.77 -5.20 -5.90
C ILE A 64 18.78 -5.58 -7.39
N GLY A 65 19.57 -6.59 -7.75
CA GLY A 65 19.59 -7.12 -9.12
C GLY A 65 18.25 -7.78 -9.47
N PRO A 66 17.80 -7.72 -10.74
CA PRO A 66 16.58 -8.41 -11.15
C PRO A 66 16.72 -9.90 -10.85
N VAL A 67 15.72 -10.48 -10.20
CA VAL A 67 15.70 -11.92 -9.94
C VAL A 67 15.75 -12.63 -11.30
N PRO A 68 16.78 -13.45 -11.57
CA PRO A 68 16.85 -14.19 -12.82
C PRO A 68 15.65 -15.13 -12.91
N ASN A 69 14.97 -15.09 -14.05
CA ASN A 69 13.80 -15.91 -14.36
C ASN A 69 14.22 -17.33 -14.78
#